data_AF-A0A941NFW1-F1
#
_entry.id   AF-A0A941NFW1-F1
#
_cell.length_a   1.000
_cell.length_b   1.000
_cell.length_c   1.000
_cell.angle_alpha   90.00
_cell.angle_beta   90.00
_cell.angle_gamma   90.00
#
_symmetry.space_group_name_H-M   'P 1'
#
loop_
_entity.id
_entity.type
_entity.pdbx_description
1 polymer ?
#
loop_
_entity_poly.entity_id
_entity_poly.type
_entity_poly.pdbx_seq_one_letter_code
_entity_poly.pdbx_strand_id
1 'polypeptide(L)'
;MSARAISILLGLALLGAGGAAAQEPTDPMAARLSADRVGGVAAGDYSAADDINFTLLPYGDKYLLRFDDSPENFVLYGDRVALGGRELKYDTGALALKVSVWGGVTLYTQQAPSGIPATRNGDATAPPKLQVTAASLTAALADEASHLAYVQQLKLRFSADDSILKNNDDVRANAFDALVNSAMGIEHIVATPAGRGAFVRRFDSVRIVEGDKPTIAISGRTLLVSFVPSAGAAGRASSRAIAVALGKMLALPEAG
;
A
#
# COMPACT_ATOMS: atom_id res chain seq x y z
N MET A 1 -32.99 -2.99 -89.85
CA MET A 1 -33.31 -4.18 -89.03
C MET A 1 -33.26 -3.74 -87.58
N SER A 2 -34.38 -3.88 -86.86
CA SER A 2 -34.57 -3.40 -85.50
C SER A 2 -33.86 -4.30 -84.48
N ALA A 3 -33.15 -3.73 -83.49
CA ALA A 3 -33.17 -4.20 -82.11
C ALA A 3 -32.43 -3.26 -81.13
N ARG A 4 -33.24 -2.56 -80.32
CA ARG A 4 -33.15 -2.40 -78.85
C ARG A 4 -32.01 -1.58 -78.22
N ALA A 5 -32.42 -0.41 -77.73
CA ALA A 5 -31.83 0.31 -76.59
C ALA A 5 -32.05 -0.43 -75.26
N ILE A 6 -31.17 -0.22 -74.28
CA ILE A 6 -31.44 -0.10 -72.83
C ILE A 6 -30.23 0.60 -72.18
N SER A 7 -30.53 1.67 -71.44
CA SER A 7 -29.62 2.54 -70.67
C SER A 7 -29.54 2.08 -69.20
N ILE A 8 -28.36 2.14 -68.55
CA ILE A 8 -28.20 2.18 -67.08
C ILE A 8 -26.93 3.03 -66.79
N LEU A 9 -27.03 4.29 -66.37
CA LEU A 9 -27.26 4.88 -65.03
C LEU A 9 -26.05 4.87 -64.07
N LEU A 10 -25.73 6.11 -63.67
CA LEU A 10 -24.66 6.65 -62.85
C LEU A 10 -24.85 6.33 -61.36
N GLY A 11 -23.77 6.02 -60.62
CA GLY A 11 -23.80 5.83 -59.17
C GLY A 11 -22.51 6.33 -58.49
N LEU A 12 -22.63 7.49 -57.86
CA LEU A 12 -21.61 8.22 -57.09
C LEU A 12 -21.39 7.54 -55.72
N ALA A 13 -20.14 7.24 -55.35
CA ALA A 13 -19.80 6.69 -54.03
C ALA A 13 -19.50 7.82 -53.03
N LEU A 14 -20.28 7.87 -51.93
CA LEU A 14 -20.08 8.75 -50.78
C LEU A 14 -19.27 8.05 -49.68
N LEU A 15 -18.23 8.72 -49.20
CA LEU A 15 -17.41 8.33 -48.05
C LEU A 15 -18.23 8.45 -46.74
N GLY A 16 -18.29 7.37 -45.96
CA GLY A 16 -18.79 7.37 -44.59
C GLY A 16 -17.65 7.48 -43.57
N ALA A 17 -17.68 8.52 -42.75
CA ALA A 17 -16.82 8.70 -41.58
C ALA A 17 -17.27 7.77 -40.45
N GLY A 18 -16.36 6.90 -39.98
CA GLY A 18 -16.57 6.06 -38.80
C GLY A 18 -16.37 6.86 -37.52
N GLY A 19 -17.47 7.19 -36.84
CA GLY A 19 -17.44 7.62 -35.44
C GLY A 19 -17.25 6.39 -34.54
N ALA A 20 -16.15 6.34 -33.81
CA ALA A 20 -15.97 5.37 -32.73
C ALA A 20 -16.84 5.79 -31.54
N ALA A 21 -18.04 5.21 -31.44
CA ALA A 21 -18.86 5.29 -30.25
C ALA A 21 -18.22 4.42 -29.15
N ALA A 22 -18.05 5.00 -27.97
CA ALA A 22 -17.65 4.29 -26.77
C ALA A 22 -18.63 3.14 -26.51
N GLN A 23 -18.10 1.93 -26.40
CA GLN A 23 -18.89 0.72 -26.19
C GLN A 23 -19.32 0.67 -24.72
N GLU A 24 -20.60 0.93 -24.47
CA GLU A 24 -21.24 0.64 -23.19
C GLU A 24 -21.11 -0.87 -22.88
N PRO A 25 -20.85 -1.26 -21.62
CA PRO A 25 -20.74 -2.65 -21.25
C PRO A 25 -22.11 -3.32 -21.39
N THR A 26 -22.27 -4.10 -22.46
CA THR A 26 -23.50 -4.77 -22.91
C THR A 26 -23.70 -6.13 -22.26
N ASP A 27 -23.02 -6.41 -21.13
CA ASP A 27 -23.18 -7.67 -20.42
C ASP A 27 -23.98 -7.48 -19.12
N PRO A 28 -25.31 -7.74 -19.14
CA PRO A 28 -26.13 -7.68 -17.94
C PRO A 28 -25.69 -8.69 -16.89
N MET A 29 -24.93 -9.74 -17.26
CA MET A 29 -24.36 -10.69 -16.32
C MET A 29 -23.13 -10.11 -15.61
N ALA A 30 -22.27 -9.35 -16.30
CA ALA A 30 -21.16 -8.62 -15.67
C ALA A 30 -21.66 -7.51 -14.73
N ALA A 31 -22.71 -6.77 -15.13
CA ALA A 31 -23.37 -5.80 -14.26
C ALA A 31 -24.02 -6.47 -13.04
N ARG A 32 -24.65 -7.63 -13.23
CA ARG A 32 -25.19 -8.45 -12.12
C ARG A 32 -24.11 -9.03 -11.22
N LEU A 33 -22.99 -9.53 -11.74
CA LEU A 33 -21.83 -10.00 -10.97
C LEU A 33 -21.15 -8.87 -10.18
N SER A 34 -21.25 -7.63 -10.68
CA SER A 34 -20.78 -6.42 -9.99
C SER A 34 -21.74 -6.02 -8.87
N ALA A 35 -23.05 -6.08 -9.12
CA ALA A 35 -24.12 -5.84 -8.15
C ALA A 35 -24.28 -6.96 -7.11
N ASP A 36 -23.89 -8.21 -7.44
CA ASP A 36 -23.88 -9.39 -6.57
C ASP A 36 -22.69 -9.44 -5.64
N ARG A 37 -21.81 -8.43 -5.62
CA ARG A 37 -20.83 -8.26 -4.54
C ARG A 37 -21.52 -7.75 -3.28
N VAL A 38 -22.53 -8.47 -2.81
CA VAL A 38 -23.02 -8.39 -1.43
C VAL A 38 -21.81 -8.62 -0.51
N GLY A 39 -21.46 -7.63 0.31
CA GLY A 39 -20.22 -7.64 1.10
C GLY A 39 -18.93 -7.39 0.33
N GLY A 40 -18.99 -6.80 -0.87
CA GLY A 40 -17.81 -6.31 -1.59
C GLY A 40 -17.22 -5.08 -0.93
N VAL A 41 -15.89 -5.05 -0.74
CA VAL A 41 -15.21 -3.85 -0.30
C VAL A 41 -15.16 -2.85 -1.47
N ALA A 42 -15.85 -1.73 -1.33
CA ALA A 42 -15.77 -0.65 -2.32
C ALA A 42 -14.40 0.02 -2.23
N ALA A 43 -13.67 0.10 -3.34
CA ALA A 43 -12.48 0.94 -3.41
C ALA A 43 -12.89 2.41 -3.49
N GLY A 44 -12.04 3.31 -3.00
CA GLY A 44 -12.34 4.75 -3.00
C GLY A 44 -11.63 5.52 -1.92
N ASP A 45 -11.94 6.80 -1.86
CA ASP A 45 -11.56 7.68 -0.77
C ASP A 45 -12.61 7.62 0.34
N TYR A 46 -12.15 7.63 1.57
CA TYR A 46 -12.96 7.49 2.76
C TYR A 46 -12.60 8.54 3.79
N SER A 47 -13.58 8.96 4.58
CA SER A 47 -13.38 9.72 5.81
C SER A 47 -13.98 9.00 7.01
N ALA A 48 -13.29 9.05 8.13
CA ALA A 48 -13.71 8.53 9.42
C ALA A 48 -13.50 9.63 10.47
N ALA A 49 -14.48 9.83 11.35
CA ALA A 49 -14.44 10.82 12.44
C ALA A 49 -13.93 12.21 12.03
N ASP A 50 -14.51 12.89 11.03
CA ASP A 50 -14.19 14.27 10.58
C ASP A 50 -12.73 14.62 10.20
N ASP A 51 -11.71 13.90 10.68
CA ASP A 51 -10.28 14.22 10.56
C ASP A 51 -9.41 13.08 10.02
N ILE A 52 -9.90 11.83 10.01
CA ILE A 52 -9.17 10.69 9.44
C ILE A 52 -9.61 10.47 8.00
N ASN A 53 -8.73 10.80 7.05
CA ASN A 53 -8.94 10.52 5.64
C ASN A 53 -8.01 9.40 5.17
N PHE A 54 -8.55 8.49 4.37
CA PHE A 54 -7.78 7.39 3.82
C PHE A 54 -8.30 6.92 2.46
N THR A 55 -7.37 6.44 1.65
CA THR A 55 -7.65 5.83 0.36
C THR A 55 -7.56 4.31 0.46
N LEU A 56 -8.52 3.62 -0.16
CA LEU A 56 -8.55 2.16 -0.27
C LEU A 56 -8.60 1.73 -1.74
N LEU A 57 -7.57 1.00 -2.18
CA LEU A 57 -7.43 0.54 -3.56
C LEU A 57 -7.31 -0.98 -3.64
N PRO A 58 -7.82 -1.62 -4.70
CA PRO A 58 -7.62 -3.06 -4.90
C PRO A 58 -6.15 -3.35 -5.28
N TYR A 59 -5.62 -4.46 -4.76
CA TYR A 59 -4.26 -4.93 -5.06
C TYR A 59 -4.23 -6.46 -5.14
N GLY A 60 -4.48 -7.00 -6.34
CA GLY A 60 -4.64 -8.44 -6.52
C GLY A 60 -5.83 -8.98 -5.70
N ASP A 61 -5.56 -9.91 -4.79
CA ASP A 61 -6.51 -10.45 -3.80
C ASP A 61 -6.56 -9.65 -2.48
N LYS A 62 -5.78 -8.57 -2.39
CA LYS A 62 -5.58 -7.71 -1.21
C LYS A 62 -6.08 -6.30 -1.48
N TYR A 63 -5.89 -5.43 -0.48
CA TYR A 63 -6.16 -4.00 -0.61
C TYR A 63 -4.94 -3.19 -0.17
N LEU A 64 -4.76 -2.02 -0.78
CA LEU A 64 -3.83 -1.00 -0.32
C LEU A 64 -4.63 0.06 0.44
N LEU A 65 -4.26 0.26 1.70
CA LEU A 65 -4.75 1.32 2.56
C LEU A 65 -3.66 2.36 2.73
N ARG A 66 -3.99 3.63 2.49
CA ARG A 66 -3.08 4.75 2.74
C ARG A 66 -3.85 5.84 3.47
N PHE A 67 -3.30 6.33 4.57
CA PHE A 67 -3.84 7.49 5.28
C PHE A 67 -3.24 8.77 4.71
N ASP A 68 -3.95 9.88 4.78
CA ASP A 68 -3.45 11.17 4.28
C ASP A 68 -2.30 11.73 5.12
N ASP A 69 -2.25 11.38 6.41
CA ASP A 69 -1.22 11.79 7.36
C ASP A 69 0.02 10.90 7.35
N SER A 70 0.02 9.82 6.57
CA SER A 70 1.11 8.84 6.51
C SER A 70 1.55 8.56 5.07
N PRO A 71 2.86 8.53 4.79
CA PRO A 71 3.36 8.11 3.48
C PRO A 71 3.22 6.59 3.25
N GLU A 72 2.85 5.82 4.27
CA GLU A 72 2.80 4.36 4.19
C GLU A 72 1.61 3.85 3.37
N ASN A 73 1.88 2.87 2.50
CA ASN A 73 0.84 2.05 1.88
C ASN A 73 0.78 0.69 2.61
N PHE A 74 -0.24 0.51 3.45
CA PHE A 74 -0.51 -0.74 4.13
C PHE A 74 -1.14 -1.76 3.19
N VAL A 75 -0.60 -2.96 3.17
CA VAL A 75 -1.26 -4.10 2.52
C VAL A 75 -2.23 -4.73 3.50
N LEU A 76 -3.51 -4.77 3.12
CA LEU A 76 -4.57 -5.39 3.90
C LEU A 76 -4.98 -6.74 3.33
N TYR A 77 -5.07 -7.73 4.20
CA TYR A 77 -5.47 -9.10 3.90
C TYR A 77 -6.94 -9.29 4.27
N GLY A 78 -7.75 -9.75 3.31
CA GLY A 78 -9.19 -9.86 3.48
C GLY A 78 -9.66 -11.26 3.86
N ASP A 79 -10.31 -11.37 5.02
CA ASP A 79 -11.02 -12.56 5.46
C ASP A 79 -12.53 -12.38 5.30
N ARG A 80 -13.22 -13.46 4.92
CA ARG A 80 -14.69 -13.49 4.94
C ARG A 80 -15.14 -13.79 6.36
N VAL A 81 -16.13 -13.05 6.84
CA VAL A 81 -16.77 -13.30 8.13
C VAL A 81 -18.23 -13.74 7.95
N ALA A 82 -18.82 -14.21 9.06
CA ALA A 82 -20.21 -14.62 9.09
C ALA A 82 -21.15 -13.53 8.52
N LEU A 83 -22.29 -13.96 8.00
CA LEU A 83 -23.32 -13.11 7.40
C LEU A 83 -22.90 -12.39 6.11
N GLY A 84 -21.72 -12.66 5.55
CA GLY A 84 -21.28 -12.04 4.30
C GLY A 84 -20.55 -10.71 4.48
N GLY A 85 -20.12 -10.39 5.71
CA GLY A 85 -19.17 -9.31 5.94
C GLY A 85 -17.74 -9.67 5.56
N ARG A 86 -16.84 -8.69 5.65
CA ARG A 86 -15.39 -8.88 5.49
C ARG A 86 -14.61 -8.18 6.59
N GLU A 87 -13.49 -8.77 6.95
CA GLU A 87 -12.48 -8.15 7.80
C GLU A 87 -11.20 -8.00 6.99
N LEU A 88 -10.68 -6.79 6.92
CA LEU A 88 -9.40 -6.48 6.33
C LEU A 88 -8.40 -6.25 7.46
N LYS A 89 -7.31 -7.00 7.45
CA LYS A 89 -6.31 -7.00 8.51
C LYS A 89 -4.97 -6.52 8.00
N TYR A 90 -4.22 -5.84 8.85
CA TYR A 90 -2.80 -5.54 8.60
C TYR A 90 -1.98 -6.85 8.51
N ASP A 91 -0.75 -6.74 8.03
CA ASP A 91 0.23 -7.84 8.05
C ASP A 91 0.55 -8.37 9.46
N THR A 92 0.32 -7.57 10.50
CA THR A 92 0.37 -7.99 11.91
C THR A 92 -0.80 -8.87 12.34
N GLY A 93 -1.84 -8.99 11.51
CA GLY A 93 -3.11 -9.65 11.85
C GLY A 93 -4.09 -8.76 12.61
N ALA A 94 -3.69 -7.54 13.00
CA ALA A 94 -4.59 -6.57 13.62
C ALA A 94 -5.70 -6.14 12.63
N LEU A 95 -6.92 -5.99 13.13
CA LEU A 95 -8.05 -5.52 12.33
C LEU A 95 -7.81 -4.08 11.89
N ALA A 96 -7.93 -3.82 10.59
CA ALA A 96 -7.84 -2.48 9.99
C ALA A 96 -9.23 -1.97 9.61
N LEU A 97 -9.98 -2.77 8.85
CA LEU A 97 -11.33 -2.40 8.38
C LEU A 97 -12.29 -3.56 8.56
N LYS A 98 -13.51 -3.26 8.99
CA LYS A 98 -14.63 -4.19 8.93
C LYS A 98 -15.65 -3.68 7.93
N VAL A 99 -16.09 -4.55 7.04
CA VAL A 99 -17.08 -4.23 6.01
C VAL A 99 -18.31 -5.07 6.27
N SER A 100 -19.44 -4.40 6.47
CA SER A 100 -20.74 -5.03 6.63
C SER A 100 -21.29 -5.55 5.31
N VAL A 101 -22.30 -6.40 5.38
CA VAL A 101 -23.03 -6.96 4.22
C VAL A 101 -23.58 -5.87 3.31
N TRP A 102 -24.00 -4.75 3.92
CA TRP A 102 -24.58 -3.59 3.25
C TRP A 102 -23.54 -2.58 2.75
N GLY A 103 -22.24 -2.89 2.85
CA GLY A 103 -21.16 -2.04 2.38
C GLY A 103 -20.71 -0.95 3.36
N GLY A 104 -21.31 -0.84 4.54
CA GLY A 104 -20.82 0.04 5.60
C GLY A 104 -19.43 -0.37 6.07
N VAL A 105 -18.52 0.59 6.17
CA VAL A 105 -17.11 0.37 6.56
C VAL A 105 -16.87 0.93 7.96
N THR A 106 -16.09 0.20 8.76
CA THR A 106 -15.63 0.64 10.08
C THR A 106 -14.12 0.53 10.14
N LEU A 107 -13.44 1.64 10.41
CA LEU A 107 -11.99 1.74 10.60
C LEU A 107 -11.61 1.43 12.05
N TYR A 108 -10.60 0.59 12.23
CA TYR A 108 -10.03 0.26 13.52
C TYR A 108 -8.59 0.77 13.57
N THR A 109 -8.28 1.59 14.57
CA THR A 109 -6.93 2.11 14.81
C THR A 109 -6.51 1.80 16.25
N GLN A 110 -5.23 1.99 16.58
CA GLN A 110 -4.78 1.85 17.97
C GLN A 110 -5.43 2.87 18.90
N GLN A 111 -5.72 4.08 18.39
CA GLN A 111 -6.36 5.15 19.17
C GLN A 111 -7.87 4.95 19.29
N ALA A 112 -8.49 4.23 18.35
CA ALA A 112 -9.92 3.91 18.35
C ALA A 112 -10.15 2.39 18.18
N PRO A 113 -9.87 1.58 19.23
CA PRO A 113 -10.04 0.14 19.18
C PRO A 113 -11.52 -0.29 19.10
N SER A 114 -12.45 0.58 19.50
CA SER A 114 -13.90 0.36 19.35
C SER A 114 -14.40 0.51 17.91
N GLY A 115 -13.55 1.00 17.01
CA GLY A 115 -13.89 1.27 15.62
C GLY A 115 -14.58 2.61 15.41
N ILE A 116 -14.38 3.18 14.22
CA ILE A 116 -14.95 4.44 13.76
C ILE A 116 -15.68 4.17 12.44
N PRO A 117 -16.97 4.50 12.31
CA PRO A 117 -17.67 4.43 11.03
C PRO A 117 -16.98 5.30 9.98
N ALA A 118 -16.75 4.72 8.79
CA ALA A 118 -16.13 5.41 7.67
C ALA A 118 -17.15 5.60 6.53
N THR A 119 -17.15 6.78 5.95
CA THR A 119 -18.01 7.15 4.81
C THR A 119 -17.16 7.24 3.56
N ARG A 120 -17.67 6.70 2.44
CA ARG A 120 -17.02 6.79 1.14
C ARG A 120 -17.31 8.15 0.50
N ASN A 121 -16.26 8.85 0.09
CA ASN A 121 -16.32 10.20 -0.47
C ASN A 121 -16.18 10.22 -2.00
N GLY A 122 -15.61 9.17 -2.61
CA GLY A 122 -15.41 9.15 -4.06
C GLY A 122 -14.56 7.99 -4.55
N ASP A 123 -14.31 8.00 -5.86
CA ASP A 123 -13.34 7.10 -6.49
C ASP A 123 -11.93 7.62 -6.22
N ALA A 124 -11.05 6.73 -5.78
CA ALA A 124 -9.66 7.04 -5.54
C ALA A 124 -8.82 6.80 -6.80
N THR A 125 -7.80 7.62 -7.00
CA THR A 125 -6.79 7.41 -8.04
C THR A 125 -5.54 6.80 -7.42
N ALA A 126 -4.99 5.76 -8.06
CA ALA A 126 -3.73 5.18 -7.62
C ALA A 126 -2.61 6.23 -7.69
N PRO A 127 -1.78 6.37 -6.63
CA PRO A 127 -0.66 7.29 -6.67
C PRO A 127 0.32 6.89 -7.79
N PRO A 128 0.97 7.87 -8.43
CA PRO A 128 1.96 7.58 -9.46
C PRO A 128 3.10 6.75 -8.88
N LYS A 129 3.61 5.80 -9.68
CA LYS A 129 4.76 4.99 -9.28
C LYS A 129 5.98 5.90 -9.10
N LEU A 130 6.57 5.85 -7.91
CA LEU A 130 7.79 6.61 -7.62
C LEU A 130 8.97 6.01 -8.39
N GLN A 131 9.64 6.84 -9.19
CA GLN A 131 10.91 6.46 -9.82
C GLN A 131 12.04 6.78 -8.86
N VAL A 132 12.72 5.74 -8.36
CA VAL A 132 13.81 5.89 -7.40
C VAL A 132 15.12 5.54 -8.08
N THR A 133 15.95 6.55 -8.31
CA THR A 133 17.35 6.38 -8.77
C THR A 133 18.26 5.98 -7.60
N ALA A 134 19.45 5.45 -7.91
CA ALA A 134 20.45 5.13 -6.88
C ALA A 134 20.87 6.36 -6.06
N ALA A 135 20.99 7.52 -6.71
CA ALA A 135 21.32 8.77 -6.04
C ALA A 135 20.21 9.22 -5.08
N SER A 136 18.94 9.17 -5.52
CA SER A 136 17.80 9.54 -4.66
C SER A 136 17.62 8.57 -3.49
N LEU A 137 17.88 7.26 -3.67
CA LEU A 137 17.84 6.31 -2.56
C LEU A 137 18.95 6.56 -1.55
N THR A 138 20.16 6.88 -2.03
CA THR A 138 21.29 7.23 -1.15
C THR A 138 21.00 8.51 -0.36
N ALA A 139 20.42 9.52 -1.01
CA ALA A 139 19.98 10.74 -0.34
C ALA A 139 18.90 10.44 0.71
N ALA A 140 17.87 9.66 0.37
CA ALA A 140 16.82 9.26 1.31
C ALA A 140 17.34 8.55 2.56
N LEU A 141 18.32 7.66 2.42
CA LEU A 141 18.97 6.99 3.56
C LEU A 141 19.65 8.02 4.51
N ALA A 142 20.31 9.03 3.93
CA ALA A 142 20.96 10.09 4.71
C ALA A 142 19.95 11.07 5.34
N ASP A 143 18.89 11.39 4.61
CA ASP A 143 17.81 12.26 5.07
C ASP A 143 17.08 11.63 6.25
N GLU A 144 16.76 10.34 6.19
CA GLU A 144 16.11 9.60 7.27
C GLU A 144 17.00 9.49 8.52
N ALA A 145 18.29 9.25 8.32
CA ALA A 145 19.27 9.30 9.41
C ALA A 145 19.29 10.67 10.10
N SER A 146 19.24 11.74 9.31
CA SER A 146 19.24 13.12 9.79
C SER A 146 17.94 13.49 10.47
N HIS A 147 16.80 13.00 9.96
CA HIS A 147 15.48 13.18 10.53
C HIS A 147 15.41 12.60 11.95
N LEU A 148 15.78 11.33 12.13
CA LEU A 148 15.79 10.69 13.45
C LEU A 148 16.83 11.32 14.40
N ALA A 149 17.97 11.77 13.88
CA ALA A 149 18.95 12.48 14.68
C ALA A 149 18.42 13.83 15.20
N TYR A 150 17.60 14.52 14.40
CA TYR A 150 17.00 15.81 14.75
C TYR A 150 15.78 15.65 15.67
N VAL A 151 14.79 14.86 15.27
CA VAL A 151 13.49 14.75 15.97
C VAL A 151 13.62 13.88 17.23
N GLN A 152 14.34 12.76 17.14
CA GLN A 152 14.41 11.74 18.20
C GLN A 152 15.73 11.78 18.98
N GLN A 153 16.65 12.69 18.63
CA GLN A 153 18.03 12.75 19.14
C GLN A 153 18.77 11.41 19.00
N LEU A 154 18.43 10.65 17.95
CA LEU A 154 18.86 9.29 17.74
C LEU A 154 19.83 9.20 16.56
N LYS A 155 21.11 8.99 16.86
CA LYS A 155 22.15 8.84 15.82
C LYS A 155 22.18 7.42 15.28
N LEU A 156 21.55 7.19 14.14
CA LEU A 156 21.62 5.93 13.40
C LEU A 156 22.29 6.12 12.05
N ARG A 157 22.92 5.04 11.57
CA ARG A 157 23.32 4.93 10.16
C ARG A 157 22.30 4.09 9.41
N PHE A 158 21.68 4.65 8.38
CA PHE A 158 20.95 3.87 7.39
C PHE A 158 21.85 3.49 6.22
N SER A 159 21.68 2.28 5.71
CA SER A 159 22.39 1.78 4.54
C SER A 159 21.50 0.82 3.75
N ALA A 160 21.81 0.63 2.47
CA ALA A 160 21.23 -0.43 1.65
C ALA A 160 22.38 -1.27 1.06
N ASP A 161 22.10 -2.52 0.74
CA ASP A 161 23.07 -3.36 0.02
C ASP A 161 23.37 -2.81 -1.38
N ASP A 162 24.62 -2.96 -1.81
CA ASP A 162 25.11 -2.45 -3.10
C ASP A 162 24.37 -3.09 -4.31
N SER A 163 23.91 -4.33 -4.14
CA SER A 163 23.06 -5.01 -5.14
C SER A 163 21.76 -4.24 -5.42
N ILE A 164 21.15 -3.64 -4.40
CA ILE A 164 19.92 -2.83 -4.53
C ILE A 164 20.22 -1.56 -5.33
N LEU A 165 21.31 -0.87 -4.99
CA LEU A 165 21.70 0.39 -5.65
C LEU A 165 21.94 0.20 -7.15
N LYS A 166 22.56 -0.92 -7.51
CA LYS A 166 22.89 -1.28 -8.91
C LYS A 166 21.74 -1.93 -9.69
N ASN A 167 20.60 -2.19 -9.04
CA ASN A 167 19.47 -2.88 -9.67
C ASN A 167 18.62 -1.94 -10.55
N ASN A 168 17.39 -2.31 -10.86
CA ASN A 168 16.41 -1.46 -11.56
C ASN A 168 15.67 -0.50 -10.61
N ASP A 169 14.88 0.42 -11.19
CA ASP A 169 14.12 1.43 -10.44
C ASP A 169 13.08 0.81 -9.51
N ASP A 170 12.50 -0.35 -9.87
CA ASP A 170 11.45 -1.00 -9.10
C ASP A 170 11.97 -1.61 -7.80
N VAL A 171 13.13 -2.25 -7.86
CA VAL A 171 13.82 -2.78 -6.67
C VAL A 171 14.21 -1.62 -5.74
N ARG A 172 14.70 -0.51 -6.30
CA ARG A 172 15.02 0.70 -5.51
C ARG A 172 13.79 1.35 -4.89
N ALA A 173 12.66 1.39 -5.60
CA ALA A 173 11.40 1.91 -5.06
C ALA A 173 10.90 1.05 -3.88
N ASN A 174 10.95 -0.28 -4.01
CA ASN A 174 10.60 -1.17 -2.91
C ASN A 174 11.55 -1.01 -1.70
N ALA A 175 12.85 -0.80 -1.95
CA ALA A 175 13.82 -0.52 -0.89
C ALA A 175 13.56 0.82 -0.19
N PHE A 176 13.18 1.85 -0.96
CA PHE A 176 12.78 3.15 -0.41
C PHE A 176 11.56 3.03 0.49
N ASP A 177 10.53 2.31 0.04
CA ASP A 177 9.34 2.09 0.86
C ASP A 177 9.65 1.27 2.13
N ALA A 178 10.55 0.27 2.02
CA ALA A 178 11.03 -0.48 3.19
C ALA A 178 11.81 0.41 4.17
N LEU A 179 12.62 1.35 3.67
CA LEU A 179 13.31 2.36 4.48
C LEU A 179 12.31 3.23 5.25
N VAL A 180 11.33 3.81 4.56
CA VAL A 180 10.31 4.69 5.17
C VAL A 180 9.52 3.92 6.24
N ASN A 181 9.06 2.72 5.93
CA ASN A 181 8.37 1.85 6.90
C ASN A 181 9.25 1.52 8.11
N SER A 182 10.55 1.27 7.89
CA SER A 182 11.51 1.01 8.96
C SER A 182 11.67 2.20 9.90
N ALA A 183 11.78 3.40 9.34
CA ALA A 183 11.90 4.61 10.13
C ALA A 183 10.66 4.83 11.00
N MET A 184 9.47 4.81 10.40
CA MET A 184 8.20 4.96 11.15
C MET A 184 8.05 3.88 12.24
N GLY A 185 8.41 2.62 11.93
CA GLY A 185 8.38 1.53 12.89
C GLY A 185 9.35 1.72 14.07
N ILE A 186 10.53 2.30 13.81
CA ILE A 186 11.50 2.67 14.84
C ILE A 186 10.95 3.82 15.69
N GLU A 187 10.35 4.84 15.07
CA GLU A 187 9.74 5.97 15.78
C GLU A 187 8.68 5.53 16.77
N HIS A 188 7.82 4.57 16.39
CA HIS A 188 6.86 3.96 17.32
C HIS A 188 7.52 3.34 18.56
N ILE A 189 8.69 2.71 18.40
CA ILE A 189 9.40 2.08 19.51
C ILE A 189 10.09 3.11 20.40
N VAL A 190 10.74 4.11 19.80
CA VAL A 190 11.49 5.13 20.55
C VAL A 190 10.60 6.24 21.09
N ALA A 191 9.31 6.26 20.75
CA ALA A 191 8.32 7.15 21.35
C ALA A 191 8.21 6.96 22.88
N THR A 192 8.49 5.75 23.39
CA THR A 192 8.51 5.48 24.84
C THR A 192 9.92 5.54 25.42
N PRO A 193 10.14 6.04 26.65
CA PRO A 193 11.46 6.05 27.27
C PRO A 193 12.10 4.66 27.39
N ALA A 194 11.30 3.64 27.72
CA ALA A 194 11.76 2.26 27.83
C ALA A 194 12.18 1.69 26.46
N GLY A 195 11.35 1.87 25.43
CA GLY A 195 11.66 1.44 24.08
C GLY A 195 12.87 2.16 23.50
N ARG A 196 12.98 3.48 23.71
CA ARG A 196 14.18 4.26 23.34
C ARG A 196 15.43 3.71 24.00
N GLY A 197 15.42 3.50 25.32
CA GLY A 197 16.56 2.98 26.07
C GLY A 197 17.00 1.59 25.61
N ALA A 198 16.06 0.70 25.31
CA ALA A 198 16.35 -0.63 24.79
C ALA A 198 16.92 -0.56 23.36
N PHE A 199 16.32 0.26 22.49
CA PHE A 199 16.71 0.39 21.10
C PHE A 199 18.16 0.88 20.95
N VAL A 200 18.53 2.00 21.60
CA VAL A 200 19.89 2.57 21.49
C VAL A 200 20.99 1.66 22.03
N ARG A 201 20.65 0.84 23.04
CA ARG A 201 21.58 -0.17 23.57
C ARG A 201 21.82 -1.28 22.57
N ARG A 202 20.81 -1.63 21.77
CA ARG A 202 20.87 -2.78 20.86
C ARG A 202 21.38 -2.42 19.47
N PHE A 203 21.04 -1.23 18.98
CA PHE A 203 21.23 -0.84 17.59
C PHE A 203 21.93 0.52 17.45
N ASP A 204 22.79 0.64 16.45
CA ASP A 204 23.37 1.91 15.97
C ASP A 204 23.20 2.10 14.46
N SER A 205 22.66 1.11 13.77
CA SER A 205 22.55 1.06 12.33
C SER A 205 21.34 0.25 11.89
N VAL A 206 20.81 0.64 10.73
CA VAL A 206 19.75 -0.06 10.01
C VAL A 206 20.25 -0.33 8.60
N ARG A 207 20.04 -1.55 8.13
CA ARG A 207 20.42 -1.94 6.77
C ARG A 207 19.23 -2.56 6.06
N ILE A 208 18.90 -2.00 4.90
CA ILE A 208 17.90 -2.51 3.98
C ILE A 208 18.55 -3.55 3.08
N VAL A 209 17.99 -4.75 3.05
CA VAL A 209 18.52 -5.89 2.30
C VAL A 209 17.42 -6.53 1.45
N GLU A 210 17.82 -7.18 0.37
CA GLU A 210 16.90 -8.05 -0.39
C GLU A 210 16.85 -9.43 0.26
N GLY A 211 15.68 -10.08 0.26
CA GLY A 211 15.54 -11.44 0.75
C GLY A 211 14.34 -12.16 0.14
N ASP A 212 14.18 -13.43 0.52
CA ASP A 212 13.08 -14.28 0.02
C ASP A 212 11.75 -14.03 0.75
N LYS A 213 11.81 -13.44 1.95
CA LYS A 213 10.65 -13.12 2.80
C LYS A 213 10.87 -11.80 3.53
N PRO A 214 9.82 -10.98 3.74
CA PRO A 214 9.93 -9.78 4.55
C PRO A 214 10.24 -10.17 6.00
N THR A 215 11.45 -9.87 6.44
CA THR A 215 11.98 -10.31 7.73
C THR A 215 12.75 -9.18 8.39
N ILE A 216 12.65 -9.11 9.70
CA ILE A 216 13.44 -8.22 10.54
C ILE A 216 14.38 -9.11 11.34
N ALA A 217 15.68 -8.83 11.27
CA ALA A 217 16.70 -9.63 11.89
C ALA A 217 17.77 -8.74 12.51
N ILE A 218 18.62 -9.35 13.33
CA ILE A 218 19.72 -8.64 13.97
C ILE A 218 21.05 -9.24 13.55
N SER A 219 21.97 -8.37 13.13
CA SER A 219 23.36 -8.73 12.87
C SER A 219 24.28 -7.77 13.60
N GLY A 220 24.99 -8.24 14.63
CA GLY A 220 25.77 -7.35 15.50
C GLY A 220 24.89 -6.27 16.12
N ARG A 221 25.22 -4.99 15.88
CA ARG A 221 24.42 -3.81 16.28
C ARG A 221 23.59 -3.22 15.13
N THR A 222 23.40 -3.98 14.06
CA THR A 222 22.64 -3.58 12.88
C THR A 222 21.29 -4.29 12.85
N LEU A 223 20.23 -3.51 12.69
CA LEU A 223 18.90 -4.00 12.35
C LEU A 223 18.85 -4.28 10.85
N LEU A 224 18.68 -5.53 10.47
CA LEU A 224 18.47 -5.92 9.08
C LEU A 224 16.97 -5.91 8.80
N VAL A 225 16.56 -5.12 7.80
CA VAL A 225 15.17 -5.10 7.32
C VAL A 225 15.19 -5.58 5.87
N SER A 226 14.62 -6.76 5.67
CA SER A 226 14.57 -7.39 4.35
C SER A 226 13.24 -7.13 3.66
N PHE A 227 13.29 -6.98 2.34
CA PHE A 227 12.11 -6.91 1.48
C PHE A 227 12.25 -7.85 0.27
N VAL A 228 11.12 -8.16 -0.35
CA VAL A 228 10.98 -9.08 -1.48
C VAL A 228 10.46 -8.31 -2.70
N PRO A 229 11.33 -7.95 -3.67
CA PRO A 229 10.92 -7.11 -4.79
C PRO A 229 9.78 -7.70 -5.62
N SER A 230 9.77 -9.03 -5.81
CA SER A 230 8.78 -9.74 -6.63
C SER A 230 7.36 -9.70 -6.05
N ALA A 231 7.22 -9.44 -4.74
CA ALA A 231 5.93 -9.33 -4.06
C ALA A 231 5.43 -7.87 -3.94
N GLY A 232 6.14 -6.90 -4.52
CA GLY A 232 5.76 -5.49 -4.53
C GLY A 232 5.47 -4.95 -3.13
N ALA A 233 4.32 -4.29 -2.95
CA ALA A 233 3.92 -3.73 -1.66
C ALA A 233 3.75 -4.80 -0.57
N ALA A 234 3.37 -6.04 -0.91
CA ALA A 234 3.26 -7.13 0.06
C ALA A 234 4.63 -7.75 0.42
N GLY A 235 5.67 -7.41 -0.34
CA GLY A 235 7.04 -7.86 -0.14
C GLY A 235 7.79 -7.09 0.94
N ARG A 236 7.17 -6.12 1.62
CA ARG A 236 7.77 -5.32 2.69
C ARG A 236 6.91 -5.40 3.94
N ALA A 237 7.57 -5.39 5.10
CA ALA A 237 6.87 -5.29 6.37
C ALA A 237 6.31 -3.87 6.55
N SER A 238 5.12 -3.77 7.13
CA SER A 238 4.57 -2.48 7.55
C SER A 238 5.36 -1.90 8.72
N SER A 239 5.28 -0.59 8.93
CA SER A 239 5.83 0.06 10.14
C SER A 239 5.30 -0.57 11.43
N ARG A 240 4.03 -1.00 11.41
CA ARG A 240 3.37 -1.69 12.53
C ARG A 240 3.99 -3.06 12.79
N ALA A 241 4.23 -3.84 11.74
CA ALA A 241 4.92 -5.12 11.87
C ALA A 241 6.37 -4.93 12.35
N ILE A 242 7.02 -3.87 11.89
CA ILE A 242 8.36 -3.51 12.34
C ILE A 242 8.39 -3.17 13.83
N ALA A 243 7.46 -2.34 14.29
CA ALA A 243 7.32 -2.02 15.70
C ALA A 243 7.03 -3.27 16.55
N VAL A 244 6.08 -4.13 16.13
CA VAL A 244 5.77 -5.39 16.85
C VAL A 244 6.99 -6.31 16.94
N ALA A 245 7.72 -6.49 15.85
CA ALA A 245 8.92 -7.33 15.83
C ALA A 245 10.03 -6.76 16.73
N LEU A 246 10.26 -5.44 16.67
CA LEU A 246 11.22 -4.76 17.53
C LEU A 246 10.83 -4.86 19.01
N GLY A 247 9.56 -4.70 19.35
CA GLY A 247 9.05 -4.86 20.71
C GLY A 247 9.38 -6.24 21.28
N LYS A 248 9.15 -7.29 20.49
CA LYS A 248 9.50 -8.67 20.84
C LYS A 248 11.02 -8.87 20.98
N MET A 249 11.81 -8.37 20.03
CA MET A 249 13.28 -8.50 20.05
C MET A 249 13.93 -7.77 21.23
N LEU A 250 13.34 -6.66 21.66
CA LEU A 250 13.81 -5.85 22.77
C LEU A 250 13.19 -6.24 24.11
N ALA A 251 12.32 -7.28 24.13
CA ALA A 251 11.57 -7.75 25.29
C ALA A 251 10.80 -6.61 26.00
N LEU A 252 10.19 -5.72 25.21
CA LEU A 252 9.33 -4.67 25.74
C LEU A 252 7.97 -5.27 26.14
N PRO A 253 7.34 -4.78 27.23
CA PRO A 253 5.97 -5.17 27.54
C PRO A 253 5.06 -4.77 26.37
N GLU A 254 4.11 -5.64 26.00
CA GLU A 254 3.14 -5.28 24.97
C GLU A 254 2.34 -4.06 25.45
N ALA A 255 2.25 -3.03 24.60
CA ALA A 255 1.38 -1.90 24.85
C ALA A 255 -0.06 -2.44 24.80
N GLY A 256 -0.71 -2.49 25.97
CA GLY A 256 -2.11 -2.89 26.10
C GLY A 256 -3.09 -1.91 25.47
#